data_AF-A0A4Y6S0U8-F1
#
_entry.id   AF-A0A4Y6S0U8-F1
#
_cell.length_a   1.000
_cell.length_b   1.000
_cell.length_c   1.000
_cell.angle_alpha   90.00
_cell.angle_beta   90.00
_cell.angle_gamma   90.00
#
_symmetry.space_group_name_H-M   'P 1'
#
loop_
_entity.id
_entity.type
_entity.pdbx_description
1 polymer ?
#
loop_
_entity_poly.entity_id
_entity_poly.type
_entity_poly.pdbx_seq_one_letter_code
_entity_poly.pdbx_strand_id
1 'polypeptide(L)'
;MTALAENKGTAETEGEEKQPPSPFTIGYERRNSEIIVYGCVFVVLMFAVIGFVTGTYLLLFAALGPAAIAYWHFPMLERHRPQLGANEEGLFVDRIGFLDWAAIRMIDLSKTTVRGNSLIRLNILLNRPLENAVTSGQHTPLWKKFTMRNWKRSKREHGRELIAINLHTLVGDPDEVLSRIRSFKFV
;
A
#
# COMPACT_ATOMS: atom_id res chain seq x y z
N MET A 1 8.70 17.91 -64.66
CA MET A 1 7.74 18.58 -63.76
C MET A 1 6.45 17.78 -63.81
N THR A 2 5.90 17.13 -62.79
CA THR A 2 6.30 16.79 -61.43
C THR A 2 5.35 15.64 -61.05
N ALA A 3 5.88 14.54 -60.50
CA ALA A 3 5.09 13.39 -60.08
C ALA A 3 4.17 13.77 -58.89
N LEU A 4 2.87 13.48 -59.00
CA LEU A 4 1.94 13.49 -57.88
C LEU A 4 1.99 12.12 -57.20
N ALA A 5 2.86 12.01 -56.19
CA ALA A 5 2.92 10.85 -55.32
C ALA A 5 1.77 10.93 -54.29
N GLU A 6 0.92 9.90 -54.32
CA GLU A 6 -0.09 9.56 -53.33
C GLU A 6 0.59 9.32 -51.97
N ASN A 7 0.53 10.31 -51.06
CA ASN A 7 1.02 10.17 -49.70
C ASN A 7 -0.04 9.47 -48.84
N LYS A 8 -0.07 8.14 -48.90
CA LYS A 8 -0.69 7.31 -47.84
C LYS A 8 0.24 7.32 -46.64
N GLY A 9 -0.04 8.22 -45.70
CA GLY A 9 0.53 8.18 -44.36
C GLY A 9 0.10 6.90 -43.67
N THR A 10 0.97 5.90 -43.69
CA THR A 10 0.93 4.72 -42.84
C THR A 10 0.97 5.21 -41.40
N ALA A 11 -0.15 5.09 -40.69
CA ALA A 11 -0.16 5.19 -39.24
C ALA A 11 0.63 3.99 -38.71
N GLU A 12 1.92 4.20 -38.46
CA GLU A 12 2.74 3.29 -37.68
C GLU A 12 2.13 3.22 -36.29
N THR A 13 1.48 2.10 -36.01
CA THR A 13 1.13 1.67 -34.66
C THR A 13 2.44 1.55 -33.90
N GLU A 14 2.80 2.59 -33.14
CA GLU A 14 3.83 2.51 -32.11
C GLU A 14 3.43 1.35 -31.19
N GLY A 15 4.09 0.21 -31.37
CA GLY A 15 4.01 -0.88 -30.44
C GLY A 15 4.53 -0.36 -29.12
N GLU A 16 3.67 -0.32 -28.09
CA GLU A 16 4.09 -0.14 -26.71
C GLU A 16 5.21 -1.13 -26.44
N GLU A 17 6.45 -0.64 -26.46
CA GLU A 17 7.63 -1.41 -26.14
C GLU A 17 7.49 -1.76 -24.66
N LYS A 18 6.95 -2.96 -24.42
CA LYS A 18 6.58 -3.48 -23.10
C LYS A 18 7.87 -3.52 -22.28
N GLN A 19 8.11 -2.47 -21.49
CA GLN A 19 9.34 -2.34 -20.71
C GLN A 19 9.57 -3.64 -19.93
N PRO A 20 10.81 -4.17 -19.92
CA PRO A 20 11.09 -5.40 -19.21
C PRO A 20 10.67 -5.26 -17.74
N PRO A 21 10.08 -6.31 -17.13
CA PRO A 21 9.56 -6.24 -15.78
C PRO A 21 10.68 -5.86 -14.80
N SER A 22 10.66 -4.61 -14.33
CA SER A 22 11.67 -4.06 -13.42
C SER A 22 11.20 -4.19 -11.97
N PRO A 23 12.00 -4.87 -11.10
CA PRO A 23 11.65 -5.04 -9.70
C PRO A 23 11.39 -3.71 -9.01
N PHE A 24 10.36 -3.67 -8.17
CA PHE A 24 9.95 -2.42 -7.56
C PHE A 24 9.43 -2.58 -6.15
N THR A 25 9.56 -1.51 -5.39
CA THR A 25 9.01 -1.40 -4.05
C THR A 25 8.38 -0.03 -3.86
N ILE A 26 7.21 -0.01 -3.23
CA ILE A 26 6.49 1.21 -2.86
C ILE A 26 6.24 1.21 -1.36
N GLY A 27 6.47 2.36 -0.73
CA GLY A 27 6.22 2.61 0.69
C GLY A 27 5.00 3.48 0.90
N TYR A 28 4.73 3.83 2.16
CA TYR A 28 3.68 4.79 2.50
C TYR A 28 3.97 6.20 1.98
N GLU A 29 2.92 6.91 1.60
CA GLU A 29 2.99 8.34 1.37
C GLU A 29 3.13 9.09 2.70
N ARG A 30 4.32 9.64 2.92
CA ARG A 30 4.75 10.17 4.22
C ARG A 30 4.06 11.49 4.58
N ARG A 31 3.77 12.34 3.61
CA ARG A 31 3.29 13.71 3.82
C ARG A 31 2.03 13.79 4.68
N ASN A 32 1.04 12.95 4.41
CA ASN A 32 -0.21 12.94 5.18
C ASN A 32 -0.02 12.43 6.61
N SER A 33 0.85 11.44 6.78
CA SER A 33 1.09 10.80 8.08
C SER A 33 1.99 11.64 8.98
N GLU A 34 2.92 12.42 8.42
CA GLU A 34 3.74 13.36 9.20
C GLU A 34 2.90 14.41 9.92
N ILE A 35 1.93 15.01 9.24
CA ILE A 35 1.06 16.03 9.83
C ILE A 35 0.28 15.44 11.01
N ILE A 36 -0.24 14.23 10.85
CA ILE A 36 -0.99 13.54 11.91
C ILE A 36 -0.08 13.20 13.09
N VAL A 37 1.06 12.56 12.85
CA VAL A 37 1.96 12.10 13.92
C VAL A 37 2.58 13.29 14.65
N TYR A 38 3.14 14.26 13.94
CA TYR A 38 3.75 15.44 14.56
C TYR A 38 2.70 16.33 15.25
N GLY A 39 1.52 16.47 14.66
CA GLY A 39 0.39 17.17 15.28
C GLY A 39 -0.02 16.51 16.60
N CYS A 40 -0.19 15.19 16.62
CA CYS A 40 -0.52 14.46 17.85
C CYS A 40 0.59 14.54 18.91
N VAL A 41 1.85 14.42 18.51
CA VAL A 41 3.00 14.55 19.44
C VAL A 41 3.03 15.94 20.07
N PHE A 42 2.77 16.99 19.30
CA PHE A 42 2.68 18.35 19.81
C PHE A 42 1.56 18.49 20.86
N VAL A 43 0.36 17.97 20.57
CA VAL A 43 -0.77 18.00 21.52
C VAL A 43 -0.45 17.21 22.80
N VAL A 44 0.20 16.06 22.69
CA VAL A 44 0.66 15.27 23.86
C VAL A 44 1.61 16.08 24.72
N LEU A 45 2.60 16.72 24.11
CA LEU A 45 3.57 17.57 24.81
C LEU A 45 2.87 18.74 25.51
N MET A 46 1.94 19.40 24.82
CA MET A 46 1.16 20.51 25.37
C MET A 46 0.35 20.07 26.60
N PHE A 47 -0.41 18.97 26.50
CA PHE A 47 -1.20 18.46 27.63
C PHE A 47 -0.33 17.96 28.78
N ALA A 48 0.80 17.33 28.49
CA ALA A 48 1.74 16.88 29.51
C ALA A 48 2.35 18.05 30.28
N VAL A 49 2.81 19.10 29.58
CA VAL A 49 3.39 20.30 30.21
C VAL A 49 2.36 21.04 31.03
N ILE A 50 1.17 21.31 30.48
CA ILE A 50 0.10 22.00 31.22
C ILE A 50 -0.32 21.17 32.43
N GLY A 51 -0.63 19.87 32.23
CA GLY A 51 -1.06 18.99 33.31
C GLY A 51 -0.03 18.85 34.43
N PHE A 52 1.27 18.87 34.10
CA PHE A 52 2.33 18.87 35.09
C PHE A 52 2.42 20.19 35.86
N VAL A 53 2.41 21.34 35.15
CA VAL A 53 2.51 22.67 35.77
C VAL A 53 1.31 23.00 36.66
N THR A 54 0.10 22.61 36.25
CA THR A 54 -1.13 22.88 37.01
C THR A 54 -1.47 21.77 38.00
N GLY A 55 -0.68 20.70 38.08
CA GLY A 55 -0.98 19.51 38.89
C GLY A 55 -2.26 18.79 38.49
N THR A 56 -2.77 19.04 37.28
CA THR A 56 -4.05 18.50 36.82
C THR A 56 -3.85 17.17 36.10
N TYR A 57 -3.93 16.07 36.85
CA TYR A 57 -3.73 14.73 36.30
C TYR A 57 -4.72 14.33 35.21
N LEU A 58 -5.91 14.93 35.15
CA LEU A 58 -6.88 14.70 34.07
C LEU A 58 -6.32 15.08 32.69
N LEU A 59 -5.49 16.13 32.60
CA LEU A 59 -4.83 16.52 31.35
C LEU A 59 -3.78 15.49 30.91
N LEU A 60 -3.07 14.87 31.86
CA LEU A 60 -2.14 13.77 31.58
C LEU A 60 -2.88 12.55 31.01
N PHE A 61 -4.04 12.21 31.56
CA PHE A 61 -4.90 11.16 30.99
C PHE A 61 -5.45 11.54 29.61
N ALA A 62 -5.82 12.80 29.39
CA ALA A 62 -6.27 13.28 28.08
C ALA A 62 -5.17 13.17 27.01
N ALA A 63 -3.90 13.27 27.38
CA ALA A 63 -2.76 13.10 26.47
C ALA A 63 -2.63 11.68 25.90
N LEU A 64 -3.21 10.66 26.57
CA LEU A 64 -3.19 9.28 26.09
C LEU A 64 -3.92 9.09 24.76
N GLY A 65 -4.98 9.87 24.51
CA GLY A 65 -5.74 9.78 23.25
C GLY A 65 -4.87 10.11 22.03
N PRO A 66 -4.30 11.32 21.93
CA PRO A 66 -3.41 11.66 20.84
C PRO A 66 -2.12 10.81 20.83
N ALA A 67 -1.62 10.35 21.99
CA ALA A 67 -0.49 9.42 22.04
C ALA A 67 -0.82 8.09 21.34
N ALA A 68 -2.03 7.54 21.57
CA ALA A 68 -2.48 6.31 20.93
C ALA A 68 -2.64 6.49 19.41
N ILE A 69 -3.13 7.65 18.95
CA ILE A 69 -3.24 7.97 17.52
C ILE A 69 -1.85 8.06 16.88
N ALA A 70 -0.90 8.77 17.52
CA ALA A 70 0.47 8.85 17.05
C ALA A 70 1.13 7.46 16.98
N TYR A 71 0.95 6.63 18.00
CA TYR A 71 1.44 5.25 18.03
C TYR A 71 0.83 4.40 16.91
N TRP A 72 -0.47 4.53 16.66
CA TRP A 72 -1.17 3.81 15.60
C TRP A 72 -0.62 4.14 14.20
N HIS A 73 -0.36 5.43 13.94
CA HIS A 73 0.16 5.94 12.66
C HIS A 73 1.69 5.86 12.53
N PHE A 74 2.41 5.49 13.60
CA PHE A 74 3.87 5.43 13.61
C PHE A 74 4.53 4.66 12.44
N PRO A 75 4.01 3.51 11.95
CA PRO A 75 4.64 2.78 10.86
C PRO A 75 4.77 3.56 9.55
N MET A 76 3.94 4.59 9.36
CA MET A 76 3.96 5.43 8.16
C MET A 76 5.13 6.43 8.15
N LEU A 77 5.79 6.60 9.30
CA LEU A 77 6.97 7.47 9.45
C LEU A 77 8.29 6.75 9.12
N GLU A 78 8.28 5.40 9.08
CA GLU A 78 9.47 4.60 8.82
C GLU A 78 9.97 4.82 7.38
N ARG A 79 11.16 5.43 7.25
CA ARG A 79 11.79 5.73 5.96
C ARG A 79 12.21 4.43 5.26
N HIS A 80 11.99 4.36 3.94
CA HIS A 80 12.45 3.28 3.06
C HIS A 80 11.94 1.87 3.39
N ARG A 81 10.84 1.75 4.16
CA ARG A 81 10.19 0.45 4.38
C ARG A 81 9.24 0.13 3.22
N PRO A 82 9.51 -0.93 2.44
CA PRO A 82 8.59 -1.35 1.39
C PRO A 82 7.29 -1.85 2.03
N GLN A 83 6.15 -1.42 1.49
CA GLN A 83 4.81 -1.86 1.89
C GLN A 83 4.21 -2.83 0.88
N LEU A 84 4.49 -2.59 -0.40
CA LEU A 84 4.17 -3.46 -1.52
C LEU A 84 5.38 -3.49 -2.45
N GLY A 85 5.64 -4.63 -3.06
CA GLY A 85 6.66 -4.74 -4.09
C GLY A 85 6.42 -5.95 -4.97
N ALA A 86 7.03 -5.96 -6.15
CA ALA A 86 6.99 -7.10 -7.06
C ALA A 86 8.39 -7.35 -7.60
N ASN A 87 8.76 -8.63 -7.65
CA ASN A 87 9.97 -9.13 -8.29
C ASN A 87 9.67 -10.49 -8.97
N GLU A 88 10.69 -11.13 -9.54
CA GLU A 88 10.54 -12.45 -10.17
C GLU A 88 10.11 -13.54 -9.18
N GLU A 89 10.49 -13.42 -7.91
CA GLU A 89 10.18 -14.40 -6.86
C GLU A 89 8.71 -14.33 -6.40
N GLY A 90 8.09 -13.15 -6.45
CA GLY A 90 6.71 -12.98 -6.00
C GLY A 90 6.26 -11.54 -5.78
N LEU A 91 5.04 -11.42 -5.24
CA LEU A 91 4.47 -10.17 -4.78
C LEU A 91 4.75 -10.00 -3.28
N PHE A 92 5.61 -9.06 -2.93
CA PHE A 92 5.90 -8.70 -1.55
C PHE A 92 4.78 -7.85 -0.94
N VAL A 93 4.27 -8.24 0.22
CA VAL A 93 3.30 -7.46 1.01
C VAL A 93 3.79 -7.36 2.46
N ASP A 94 3.87 -6.14 3.00
CA ASP A 94 4.35 -5.93 4.38
C ASP A 94 3.54 -6.74 5.40
N ARG A 95 4.27 -7.37 6.32
CA ARG A 95 3.77 -8.25 7.39
C ARG A 95 3.17 -9.58 6.94
N ILE A 96 3.11 -9.84 5.64
CA ILE A 96 2.78 -11.15 5.08
C ILE A 96 4.07 -11.80 4.57
N GLY A 97 4.83 -11.06 3.76
CA GLY A 97 6.00 -11.56 3.06
C GLY A 97 5.75 -11.70 1.56
N PHE A 98 6.48 -12.60 0.91
CA PHE A 98 6.37 -12.84 -0.52
C PHE A 98 5.27 -13.84 -0.84
N LEU A 99 4.31 -13.41 -1.66
CA LEU A 99 3.29 -14.26 -2.25
C LEU A 99 3.79 -14.81 -3.58
N ASP A 100 3.73 -16.13 -3.73
CA ASP A 100 4.05 -16.81 -4.98
C ASP A 100 3.10 -16.37 -6.11
N TRP A 101 3.65 -16.03 -7.28
CA TRP A 101 2.88 -15.71 -8.48
C TRP A 101 1.89 -16.81 -8.86
N ALA A 102 2.26 -18.08 -8.66
CA ALA A 102 1.39 -19.23 -8.91
C ALA A 102 0.21 -19.33 -7.92
N ALA A 103 0.32 -18.74 -6.73
CA ALA A 103 -0.77 -18.69 -5.75
C ALA A 103 -1.82 -17.62 -6.10
N ILE A 104 -1.42 -16.61 -6.87
CA ILE A 104 -2.27 -15.48 -7.21
C ILE A 104 -3.16 -15.90 -8.38
N ARG A 105 -4.47 -15.99 -8.16
CA ARG A 105 -5.45 -16.25 -9.22
C ARG A 105 -5.74 -15.00 -10.03
N MET A 106 -6.02 -13.88 -9.36
CA MET A 106 -6.46 -12.63 -10.00
C MET A 106 -5.98 -11.42 -9.21
N ILE A 107 -5.68 -10.34 -9.92
CA ILE A 107 -5.29 -9.04 -9.34
C ILE A 107 -6.15 -7.97 -10.01
N ASP A 108 -6.88 -7.21 -9.20
CA ASP A 108 -7.83 -6.21 -9.67
C ASP A 108 -7.79 -4.94 -8.80
N LEU A 109 -8.15 -3.80 -9.38
CA LEU A 109 -8.27 -2.53 -8.69
C LEU A 109 -9.73 -2.22 -8.40
N SER A 110 -10.05 -2.11 -7.12
CA SER A 110 -11.34 -1.58 -6.68
C SER A 110 -11.20 -0.11 -6.33
N LYS A 111 -11.75 0.75 -7.18
CA LYS A 111 -11.90 2.19 -6.91
C LYS A 111 -13.27 2.41 -6.26
N THR A 112 -13.29 2.91 -5.03
CA THR A 112 -14.52 3.25 -4.32
C THR A 112 -14.49 4.72 -3.94
N THR A 113 -15.36 5.54 -4.51
CA THR A 113 -15.48 6.95 -4.12
C THR A 113 -16.47 7.09 -2.98
N VAL A 114 -16.01 7.57 -1.83
CA VAL A 114 -16.85 7.83 -0.65
C VAL A 114 -16.73 9.31 -0.30
N ARG A 115 -17.84 10.06 -0.41
CA ARG A 115 -17.90 11.49 -0.05
C ARG A 115 -16.81 12.34 -0.71
N GLY A 116 -16.55 12.11 -2.00
CA GLY A 116 -15.50 12.81 -2.76
C GLY A 116 -14.08 12.26 -2.60
N ASN A 117 -13.86 11.32 -1.67
CA ASN A 117 -12.55 10.68 -1.48
C ASN A 117 -12.49 9.36 -2.25
N SER A 118 -11.51 9.23 -3.15
CA SER A 118 -11.25 7.99 -3.90
C SER A 118 -10.43 7.01 -3.06
N LEU A 119 -11.08 5.96 -2.53
CA LEU A 119 -10.40 4.83 -1.91
C LEU A 119 -10.07 3.80 -2.98
N ILE A 120 -8.80 3.73 -3.34
CA ILE A 120 -8.29 2.74 -4.28
C ILE A 120 -7.66 1.58 -3.51
N ARG A 121 -8.12 0.36 -3.83
CA ARG A 121 -7.66 -0.89 -3.22
C ARG A 121 -7.23 -1.89 -4.29
N LEU A 122 -6.08 -2.53 -4.07
CA LEU A 122 -5.62 -3.67 -4.82
C LEU A 122 -6.20 -4.94 -4.20
N ASN A 123 -7.03 -5.64 -4.96
CA ASN A 123 -7.65 -6.89 -4.58
C ASN A 123 -6.88 -8.04 -5.22
N ILE A 124 -6.26 -8.86 -4.37
CA ILE A 124 -5.51 -10.04 -4.77
C ILE A 124 -6.31 -11.26 -4.35
N LEU A 125 -6.80 -12.03 -5.32
CA LEU A 125 -7.51 -13.27 -5.08
C LEU A 125 -6.51 -14.43 -5.17
N LEU A 126 -6.42 -15.22 -4.10
CA LEU A 126 -5.57 -16.41 -4.04
C LEU A 126 -6.34 -17.67 -4.44
N ASN A 127 -5.64 -18.64 -5.05
CA ASN A 127 -6.19 -19.97 -5.36
C ASN A 127 -6.03 -20.98 -4.21
N ARG A 128 -5.18 -20.69 -3.22
CA ARG A 128 -4.86 -21.51 -2.05
C ARG A 128 -4.86 -20.64 -0.77
N PRO A 129 -4.97 -21.22 0.44
CA PRO A 129 -4.97 -20.43 1.68
C PRO A 129 -3.67 -19.65 1.84
N LEU A 130 -3.74 -18.50 2.53
CA LEU A 130 -2.60 -17.57 2.70
C LEU A 130 -1.33 -18.25 3.21
N GLU A 131 -1.47 -19.17 4.17
CA GLU A 131 -0.36 -19.90 4.78
C GLU A 131 0.46 -20.70 3.75
N ASN A 132 -0.20 -21.22 2.71
CA ASN A 132 0.45 -21.96 1.62
C ASN A 132 0.80 -21.06 0.42
N ALA A 133 0.27 -19.83 0.38
CA ALA A 133 0.53 -18.86 -0.67
C ALA A 133 1.83 -18.08 -0.43
N VAL A 134 2.32 -18.03 0.80
CA VAL A 134 3.52 -17.29 1.20
C VAL A 134 4.77 -18.15 1.05
N THR A 135 5.68 -17.75 0.15
CA THR A 135 6.97 -18.40 -0.07
C THR A 135 7.97 -18.06 1.03
N SER A 136 7.95 -16.82 1.50
CA SER A 136 8.86 -16.31 2.52
C SER A 136 8.13 -15.36 3.45
N GLY A 137 7.78 -15.87 4.63
CA GLY A 137 7.05 -15.12 5.65
C GLY A 137 7.92 -14.04 6.29
N GLN A 138 7.39 -12.83 6.41
CA GLN A 138 8.10 -11.74 7.06
C GLN A 138 7.93 -11.81 8.59
N HIS A 139 9.03 -11.93 9.33
CA HIS A 139 8.99 -11.85 10.79
C HIS A 139 8.68 -10.42 11.22
N THR A 140 7.55 -10.22 11.92
CA THR A 140 7.14 -8.91 12.43
C THR A 140 7.15 -8.87 13.96
N PRO A 141 7.74 -7.82 14.56
CA PRO A 141 7.72 -7.67 16.02
C PRO A 141 6.28 -7.59 16.56
N LEU A 142 6.05 -8.16 17.74
CA LEU A 142 4.71 -8.23 18.36
C LEU A 142 4.09 -6.84 18.58
N TRP A 143 4.89 -5.83 18.94
CA TRP A 143 4.40 -4.46 19.15
C TRP A 143 3.79 -3.85 17.88
N LYS A 144 4.29 -4.22 16.69
CA LYS A 144 3.74 -3.77 15.41
C LYS A 144 2.36 -4.36 15.12
N LYS A 145 1.92 -5.42 15.80
CA LYS A 145 0.59 -6.00 15.55
C LYS A 145 -0.54 -5.01 15.81
N PHE A 146 -0.33 -4.04 16.70
CA PHE A 146 -1.30 -3.01 17.10
C PHE A 146 -1.22 -1.71 16.30
N THR A 147 -0.32 -1.61 15.33
CA THR A 147 -0.19 -0.42 14.50
C THR A 147 -0.91 -0.59 13.17
N MET A 148 -1.15 0.52 12.47
CA MET A 148 -1.87 0.53 11.20
C MET A 148 -1.28 -0.48 10.19
N ARG A 149 -2.16 -1.22 9.53
CA ARG A 149 -1.82 -2.19 8.48
C ARG A 149 -2.37 -1.72 7.15
N ASN A 150 -1.61 -1.94 6.08
CA ASN A 150 -2.07 -1.54 4.75
C ASN A 150 -3.04 -2.53 4.12
N TRP A 151 -3.15 -3.75 4.66
CA TRP A 151 -3.93 -4.83 4.07
C TRP A 151 -5.00 -5.36 5.01
N LYS A 152 -6.05 -5.91 4.41
CA LYS A 152 -7.09 -6.67 5.09
C LYS A 152 -7.28 -8.01 4.40
N ARG A 153 -7.42 -9.07 5.20
CA ARG A 153 -7.78 -10.42 4.74
C ARG A 153 -9.30 -10.56 4.81
N SER A 154 -9.90 -11.01 3.71
CA SER A 154 -11.31 -11.39 3.64
C SER A 154 -11.40 -12.80 3.10
N LYS A 155 -12.17 -13.65 3.76
CA LYS A 155 -12.46 -15.00 3.26
C LYS A 155 -13.64 -14.89 2.29
N ARG A 156 -13.47 -15.39 1.07
CA ARG A 156 -14.59 -15.57 0.14
C ARG A 156 -15.14 -16.98 0.25
N GLU A 157 -16.34 -17.15 -0.29
CA GLU A 157 -16.96 -18.46 -0.49
C GLU A 157 -16.05 -19.39 -1.31
N HIS A 158 -16.09 -20.68 -0.99
CA HIS A 158 -15.28 -21.76 -1.57
C HIS A 158 -13.79 -21.80 -1.15
N GLY A 159 -13.45 -21.36 0.06
CA GLY A 159 -12.09 -21.53 0.61
C GLY A 159 -11.01 -20.66 -0.06
N ARG A 160 -11.41 -19.70 -0.89
CA ARG A 160 -10.52 -18.72 -1.52
C ARG A 160 -10.35 -17.50 -0.62
N GLU A 161 -9.13 -16.97 -0.60
CA GLU A 161 -8.80 -15.81 0.21
C GLU A 161 -8.55 -14.58 -0.65
N LEU A 162 -9.09 -13.45 -0.20
CA LEU A 162 -8.91 -12.15 -0.81
C LEU A 162 -8.05 -11.28 0.12
N ILE A 163 -6.95 -10.77 -0.41
CA ILE A 163 -6.14 -9.76 0.24
C ILE A 163 -6.46 -8.42 -0.42
N ALA A 164 -7.00 -7.48 0.35
CA ALA A 164 -7.24 -6.12 -0.09
C ALA A 164 -6.15 -5.21 0.48
N ILE A 165 -5.32 -4.63 -0.38
CA ILE A 165 -4.24 -3.70 -0.02
C ILE A 165 -4.69 -2.29 -0.39
N ASN A 166 -4.62 -1.35 0.55
CA ASN A 166 -4.99 0.03 0.25
C ASN A 166 -3.85 0.70 -0.53
N LEU A 167 -4.11 1.11 -1.77
CA LEU A 167 -3.11 1.80 -2.59
C LEU A 167 -3.11 3.32 -2.37
N HIS A 168 -4.24 3.89 -1.93
CA HIS A 168 -4.34 5.33 -1.65
C HIS A 168 -3.43 5.83 -0.51
N THR A 169 -2.83 4.92 0.25
CA THR A 169 -1.84 5.21 1.31
C THR A 169 -0.41 5.09 0.81
N LEU A 170 -0.20 4.57 -0.40
CA LEU A 170 1.12 4.27 -0.98
C LEU A 170 1.55 5.34 -1.97
N VAL A 171 2.85 5.46 -2.16
CA VAL A 171 3.44 6.34 -3.16
C VAL A 171 3.24 5.78 -4.57
N GLY A 172 2.79 6.62 -5.50
CA GLY A 172 2.65 6.29 -6.92
C GLY A 172 1.19 6.21 -7.39
N ASP A 173 0.98 6.26 -8.71
CA ASP A 173 -0.35 6.08 -9.29
C ASP A 173 -0.78 4.60 -9.16
N PRO A 174 -1.94 4.30 -8.54
CA PRO A 174 -2.45 2.94 -8.43
C PRO A 174 -2.55 2.18 -9.75
N ASP A 175 -2.85 2.87 -10.85
CA ASP A 175 -2.97 2.24 -12.17
C ASP A 175 -1.58 1.83 -12.71
N GLU A 176 -0.55 2.65 -12.49
CA GLU A 176 0.85 2.32 -12.81
C GLU A 176 1.34 1.12 -11.99
N VAL A 177 1.06 1.10 -10.68
CA VAL A 177 1.40 -0.02 -9.79
C VAL A 177 0.77 -1.32 -10.28
N LEU A 178 -0.50 -1.30 -10.68
CA LEU A 178 -1.17 -2.47 -11.25
C LEU A 178 -0.51 -2.92 -12.56
N SER A 179 -0.21 -1.99 -13.46
CA SER A 179 0.44 -2.27 -14.74
C SER A 179 1.78 -2.99 -14.53
N ARG A 180 2.61 -2.47 -13.61
CA ARG A 180 3.89 -3.07 -13.23
C ARG A 180 3.76 -4.43 -12.57
N ILE A 181 2.71 -4.68 -11.77
CA ILE A 181 2.48 -6.02 -11.20
C ILE A 181 2.07 -7.01 -12.29
N ARG A 182 1.24 -6.56 -13.25
CA ARG A 182 0.79 -7.41 -14.35
C ARG A 182 1.93 -7.82 -15.29
N SER A 183 2.95 -6.99 -15.46
CA SER A 183 4.13 -7.35 -16.23
C SER A 183 4.97 -8.47 -15.60
N PHE A 184 4.81 -8.81 -14.31
CA PHE A 184 5.50 -9.97 -13.73
C PHE A 184 4.71 -11.27 -13.90
N LYS A 185 3.39 -11.20 -13.76
CA LYS A 185 2.54 -12.40 -13.74
C LYS A 185 2.08 -12.87 -15.13
N PHE A 186 1.89 -11.93 -16.07
CA PHE A 186 1.27 -12.19 -17.37
C PHE A 186 2.24 -11.96 -18.54
N VAL A 187 3.53 -12.23 -18.32
CA VAL A 187 4.51 -12.40 -19.39
C VAL A 187 4.49 -13.85 -19.85
#